data_AF-A0A7W1DT84-F1
#
_entry.id   AF-A0A7W1DT84-F1
#
_cell.length_a   1.000
_cell.length_b   1.000
_cell.length_c   1.000
_cell.angle_alpha   90.00
_cell.angle_beta   90.00
_cell.angle_gamma   90.00
#
_symmetry.space_group_name_H-M   'P 1'
#
loop_
_entity.id
_entity.type
_entity.pdbx_description
1 polymer ?
#
loop_
_entity_poly.entity_id
_entity_poly.type
_entity_poly.pdbx_seq_one_letter_code
_entity_poly.pdbx_strand_id
1 'polypeptide(L)' 'DGREVRIRRRGRAIVLEPVPDSWEWLDALVGELDDDFVSAAREQPEATERPELDTVFR' A
#
# COMPACT_ATOMS: atom_id res chain seq x y z
N ASP A 1 12.18 7.15 -16.05
CA ASP A 1 12.61 5.80 -16.47
C ASP A 1 12.65 4.87 -15.27
N GLY A 2 12.16 3.64 -15.41
CA GLY A 2 12.20 2.59 -14.39
C GLY A 2 13.01 1.39 -14.89
N ARG A 3 13.69 0.68 -13.98
CA ARG A 3 14.58 -0.45 -14.33
C ARG A 3 13.81 -1.73 -14.70
N GLU A 4 12.58 -1.82 -14.24
CA GLU A 4 11.70 -2.97 -14.42
C GLU A 4 10.33 -2.54 -14.97
N VAL A 5 9.63 -3.46 -15.63
CA VAL A 5 8.31 -3.21 -16.20
C VAL A 5 7.32 -4.33 -15.89
N ARG A 6 6.06 -3.96 -15.65
CA ARG A 6 4.92 -4.88 -15.70
C ARG A 6 4.47 -5.03 -17.15
N ILE A 7 4.30 -6.27 -17.59
CA ILE A 7 3.91 -6.60 -18.96
C ILE A 7 2.46 -7.08 -18.95
N ARG A 8 1.60 -6.46 -19.77
CA ARG A 8 0.21 -6.91 -19.96
C ARG A 8 -0.19 -6.90 -21.43
N ARG A 9 -1.04 -7.85 -21.83
CA ARG A 9 -1.63 -7.88 -23.19
C ARG A 9 -2.94 -7.09 -23.23
N ARG A 10 -3.10 -6.22 -24.23
CA ARG A 10 -4.34 -5.51 -24.54
C ARG A 10 -4.70 -5.74 -26.01
N GLY A 11 -5.54 -6.75 -26.26
CA GLY A 11 -5.90 -7.18 -27.61
C GLY A 11 -4.68 -7.68 -28.39
N ARG A 12 -4.32 -6.97 -29.45
CA ARG A 12 -3.11 -7.24 -30.27
C ARG A 12 -1.88 -6.45 -29.82
N ALA A 13 -2.02 -5.60 -28.80
CA ALA A 13 -0.91 -4.81 -28.26
C ALA A 13 -0.34 -5.44 -26.98
N ILE A 14 0.94 -5.15 -26.73
CA ILE A 14 1.61 -5.35 -25.46
C ILE A 14 1.81 -3.97 -24.82
N VAL A 15 1.41 -3.82 -23.56
CA VAL A 15 1.64 -2.61 -22.75
C VAL A 15 2.74 -2.93 -21.76
N LEU A 16 3.73 -2.05 -21.72
CA LEU A 16 4.83 -2.06 -20.75
C LEU A 16 4.62 -0.88 -19.81
N GLU A 17 4.49 -1.16 -18.52
CA GLU A 17 4.36 -0.12 -17.50
C GLU A 17 5.56 -0.15 -16.57
N PRO A 18 6.27 0.97 -16.36
CA PRO A 18 7.35 1.02 -15.40
C PRO A 18 6.88 0.55 -14.01
N VAL A 19 7.70 -0.28 -13.37
CA VAL A 19 7.57 -0.53 -11.93
C VAL A 19 8.20 0.67 -11.22
N PRO A 20 7.46 1.39 -10.35
CA PRO A 20 8.06 2.45 -9.55
C PRO A 20 9.09 1.88 -8.58
N ASP A 21 10.26 2.50 -8.48
CA ASP A 21 11.32 2.12 -7.55
C ASP A 21 11.05 2.63 -6.12
N SER A 22 10.03 3.47 -5.93
CA SER A 22 9.68 4.12 -4.68
C SER A 22 8.16 4.32 -4.55
N TRP A 23 7.72 4.83 -3.39
CA TRP A 23 6.32 5.20 -3.12
C TRP A 23 5.97 6.63 -3.55
N GLU A 24 6.86 7.39 -4.18
CA GLU A 24 6.61 8.79 -4.58
C GLU A 24 5.41 8.94 -5.54
N TRP A 25 5.07 7.89 -6.30
CA TRP A 25 3.87 7.89 -7.13
C TRP A 25 2.58 8.00 -6.30
N LEU A 26 2.60 7.55 -5.05
CA LEU A 26 1.46 7.60 -4.15
C LEU A 26 1.17 9.03 -3.72
N ASP A 27 2.21 9.87 -3.54
CA ASP A 27 2.04 11.29 -3.21
C ASP A 27 1.31 12.04 -4.34
N ALA A 28 1.48 11.61 -5.59
CA ALA A 28 0.75 12.16 -6.72
C ALA A 28 -0.72 11.68 -6.81
N LEU A 29 -1.05 10.56 -6.15
CA LEU A 29 -2.39 9.97 -6.15
C LEU A 29 -3.20 10.41 -4.92
N VAL A 30 -2.55 10.61 -3.78
CA VAL A 30 -3.20 10.96 -2.53
C VAL A 30 -3.45 12.47 -2.51
N GLY A 31 -4.74 12.83 -2.47
CA GLY A 31 -5.18 14.20 -2.19
C GLY A 31 -5.34 14.45 -0.70
N GLU A 32 -5.93 15.59 -0.34
CA GLU A 32 -6.32 15.86 1.04
C GLU A 32 -7.33 14.80 1.53
N LEU A 33 -7.07 14.27 2.74
CA LEU A 33 -7.98 13.37 3.43
C LEU A 33 -8.85 14.19 4.36
N ASP A 34 -10.13 13.84 4.47
CA ASP A 34 -11.02 14.49 5.44
C ASP A 34 -10.68 14.09 6.88
N ASP A 35 -11.07 14.96 7.82
CA ASP A 35 -10.74 14.81 9.24
C ASP A 35 -11.36 13.53 9.84
N ASP A 36 -12.53 13.11 9.35
CA ASP A 36 -13.21 11.90 9.84
C ASP A 36 -12.40 10.65 9.47
N PHE A 37 -11.93 10.56 8.23
CA PHE A 37 -11.04 9.50 7.77
C PHE A 37 -9.75 9.47 8.58
N VAL A 38 -9.12 10.62 8.77
CA VAL A 38 -7.87 10.74 9.53
C VAL A 38 -8.07 10.34 10.99
N SER A 39 -9.19 10.74 11.60
CA SER A 39 -9.54 10.38 12.97
C SER A 39 -9.76 8.87 13.11
N ALA A 40 -10.58 8.28 12.25
CA ALA A 40 -10.87 6.85 12.27
C ALA A 40 -9.61 6.00 12.03
N ALA A 41 -8.73 6.41 11.10
CA ALA A 41 -7.49 5.71 10.82
C ALA A 41 -6.48 5.79 11.99
N ARG A 42 -6.57 6.83 12.83
CA ARG A 42 -5.71 7.02 14.01
C ARG A 42 -6.26 6.39 15.27
N GLU A 43 -7.51 5.98 15.28
CA GLU A 43 -8.12 5.29 16.41
C GLU A 43 -7.37 3.97 16.67
N GLN A 44 -6.72 3.88 17.83
CA GLN A 44 -6.06 2.66 18.27
C GLN A 44 -6.90 2.05 19.41
N PRO A 45 -7.62 0.94 19.17
CA PRO A 45 -8.30 0.25 20.23
C PRO A 45 -7.29 -0.37 21.20
N GLU A 46 -7.73 -0.68 22.41
CA GLU A 46 -6.90 -1.41 23.36
C GLU A 46 -6.40 -2.73 22.75
N ALA A 47 -5.13 -3.02 22.98
CA ALA A 47 -4.52 -4.24 22.49
C ALA A 47 -5.24 -5.44 23.11
N THR A 48 -5.62 -6.39 22.25
CA THR A 48 -6.19 -7.66 22.72
C THR A 48 -5.08 -8.53 23.31
N GLU A 49 -5.22 -8.95 24.57
CA GLU A 49 -4.35 -9.96 25.17
C GLU A 49 -4.47 -11.28 24.41
N ARG A 50 -3.34 -11.78 23.90
CA ARG A 50 -3.24 -13.05 23.15
C ARG A 50 -2.03 -13.86 23.63
N PRO A 51 -2.09 -14.41 24.86
CA PRO A 51 -0.95 -15.10 25.48
C PRO A 51 -0.45 -16.31 24.69
N GLU A 52 -1.30 -16.90 23.84
CA GLU A 52 -0.90 -17.95 22.91
C GLU A 52 0.14 -17.48 21.88
N LEU A 53 0.13 -16.21 21.50
CA LEU A 53 1.04 -15.64 20.51
C LEU A 53 2.45 -15.37 21.05
N ASP A 54 2.59 -15.22 22.38
CA ASP A 54 3.88 -15.01 23.04
C ASP A 54 4.85 -16.19 22.83
N THR A 55 4.29 -17.38 22.56
CA THR A 55 5.09 -18.58 22.33
C THR A 55 5.64 -18.69 20.91
N VAL A 56 4.97 -18.09 19.91
CA VAL A 56 5.32 -18.21 18.48
C VAL A 56 6.12 -17.04 17.94
N PHE A 57 6.10 -15.88 18.60
CA PHE A 57 6.85 -14.67 18.20
C PHE A 57 8.04 -14.34 19.12
N ARG A 58 8.69 -15.36 19.71
CA ARG A 58 9.91 -15.18 20.52
C ARG A 58 11.12 -14.75 19.70
#